data_AF-A0A6C0EYB2-F1
#
_entry.id   AF-A0A6C0EYB2-F1
#
_cell.length_a   1.000
_cell.length_b   1.000
_cell.length_c   1.000
_cell.angle_alpha   90.00
_cell.angle_beta   90.00
_cell.angle_gamma   90.00
#
_symmetry.space_group_name_H-M   'P 1'
#
loop_
_entity.id
_entity.type
_entity.pdbx_description
1 polymer ?
#
loop_
_entity_poly.entity_id
_entity_poly.type
_entity_poly.pdbx_seq_one_letter_code
_entity_poly.pdbx_strand_id
1 'polypeptide(L)'
;MSFNKLSYDFCAYKNELAQSTGSLGWVLDENRFYNSNSARINFGIVGGNEVSIIKGSMVDLESDLKGQTRLQSKCPQLQYLNQCSSSGNMTNCQPQQIVIKGNPSNMGRVIDTTPMHLKSAQMFRYTPIPLPQGIQMPRCR
;
A
#
# COMPACT_ATOMS: atom_id res chain seq x y z
N MET A 1 -8.48 -1.53 -57.32
CA MET A 1 -8.81 -1.62 -55.89
C MET A 1 -7.53 -1.34 -55.11
N SER A 2 -7.34 -0.12 -54.58
CA SER A 2 -6.12 0.21 -53.83
C SER A 2 -6.21 -0.37 -52.41
N PHE A 3 -5.14 -1.01 -51.99
CA PHE A 3 -5.05 -1.65 -50.68
C PHE A 3 -4.68 -0.62 -49.61
N ASN A 4 -5.67 0.13 -49.11
CA ASN A 4 -5.47 1.07 -48.01
C ASN A 4 -5.53 0.31 -46.69
N LYS A 5 -4.44 -0.35 -46.30
CA LYS A 5 -4.41 -1.10 -45.03
C LYS A 5 -4.28 -0.14 -43.84
N LEU A 6 -5.42 0.34 -43.37
CA LEU A 6 -5.53 1.22 -42.20
C LEU A 6 -4.91 0.60 -40.94
N SER A 7 -4.82 -0.73 -40.86
CA SER A 7 -4.13 -1.44 -39.76
C SER A 7 -2.61 -1.18 -39.70
N TYR A 8 -1.98 -0.71 -40.79
CA TYR A 8 -0.57 -0.34 -40.83
C TYR A 8 -0.33 1.15 -40.61
N ASP A 9 -1.40 1.94 -40.48
CA ASP A 9 -1.26 3.30 -40.01
C ASP A 9 -0.73 3.24 -38.58
N PHE A 10 0.50 3.73 -38.40
CA PHE A 10 1.17 3.77 -37.12
C PHE A 10 0.34 4.47 -36.03
N CYS A 11 -0.45 5.48 -36.40
CA CYS A 11 -1.34 6.17 -35.47
C CYS A 11 -2.49 5.25 -35.02
N ALA A 12 -3.15 4.57 -35.97
CA ALA A 12 -4.24 3.64 -35.68
C ALA A 12 -3.77 2.45 -34.83
N TYR A 13 -2.64 1.83 -35.20
CA TYR A 13 -2.06 0.71 -34.45
C TYR A 13 -1.68 1.10 -33.02
N LYS A 14 -1.06 2.29 -32.83
CA LYS A 14 -0.74 2.80 -31.49
C LYS A 14 -1.97 2.99 -30.62
N ASN A 15 -3.03 3.56 -31.18
CA ASN A 15 -4.28 3.78 -30.45
C ASN A 15 -4.98 2.46 -30.10
N GLU A 16 -5.00 1.50 -31.00
CA GLU A 16 -5.56 0.16 -30.76
C GLU A 16 -4.78 -0.58 -29.67
N LEU A 17 -3.44 -0.52 -29.71
CA LEU A 17 -2.58 -1.07 -28.66
C LEU A 17 -2.81 -0.38 -27.31
N ALA A 18 -2.94 0.95 -27.30
CA ALA A 18 -3.20 1.71 -26.08
C ALA A 18 -4.57 1.41 -25.47
N GLN A 19 -5.62 1.25 -26.30
CA GLN A 19 -6.95 0.83 -25.85
C GLN A 19 -6.94 -0.60 -25.28
N SER A 20 -6.16 -1.49 -25.90
CA SER A 20 -6.04 -2.89 -25.47
C SER A 20 -5.25 -3.04 -24.16
N THR A 21 -4.17 -2.29 -23.99
CA THR A 21 -3.26 -2.41 -22.83
C THR A 21 -3.59 -1.44 -21.69
N GLY A 22 -4.28 -0.33 -21.97
CA GLY A 22 -4.59 0.70 -20.97
C GLY A 22 -5.48 0.20 -19.83
N SER A 23 -6.44 -0.67 -20.14
CA SER A 23 -7.31 -1.29 -19.12
C SER A 23 -6.52 -2.20 -18.18
N LEU A 24 -5.59 -2.99 -18.73
CA LEU A 24 -4.71 -3.87 -17.97
C LEU A 24 -3.75 -3.07 -17.09
N GLY A 25 -3.23 -1.94 -17.58
CA GLY A 25 -2.40 -1.03 -16.78
C GLY A 25 -3.09 -0.54 -15.51
N TRP A 26 -4.37 -0.14 -15.59
CA TRP A 26 -5.15 0.23 -14.41
C TRP A 26 -5.42 -0.95 -13.47
N VAL A 27 -5.60 -2.16 -14.01
CA VAL A 27 -5.84 -3.36 -13.20
C VAL A 27 -4.59 -3.77 -12.43
N LEU A 28 -3.41 -3.59 -13.02
CA LEU A 28 -2.11 -3.96 -12.44
C LEU A 28 -1.45 -2.85 -11.63
N ASP A 29 -1.97 -1.62 -11.63
CA ASP A 29 -1.41 -0.54 -10.82
C ASP A 29 -1.57 -0.83 -9.33
N GLU A 30 -0.45 -0.98 -8.62
CA GLU A 30 -0.43 -1.22 -7.18
C GLU A 30 -1.08 -0.07 -6.39
N ASN A 31 -0.98 1.17 -6.91
CA ASN A 31 -1.59 2.35 -6.27
C ASN A 31 -3.12 2.31 -6.29
N ARG A 32 -3.73 1.45 -7.11
CA ARG A 32 -5.19 1.25 -7.14
C ARG A 32 -5.71 0.71 -5.81
N PHE A 33 -4.95 -0.18 -5.17
CA PHE A 33 -5.36 -0.83 -3.92
C PHE A 33 -4.79 -0.11 -2.70
N TYR A 34 -3.56 0.39 -2.80
CA TYR A 34 -2.92 1.11 -1.72
C TYR A 34 -1.96 2.19 -2.24
N ASN A 35 -2.14 3.43 -1.79
CA ASN A 35 -1.28 4.53 -2.22
C ASN A 35 0.12 4.40 -1.59
N SER A 36 1.15 4.33 -2.44
CA SER A 36 2.56 4.30 -2.04
C SER A 36 3.02 5.49 -1.19
N ASN A 37 2.36 6.64 -1.31
CA ASN A 37 2.61 7.87 -0.54
C ASN A 37 1.45 8.19 0.41
N SER A 38 1.08 7.23 1.25
CA SER A 38 0.06 7.45 2.27
C SER A 38 0.53 8.46 3.33
N ALA A 39 -0.41 9.28 3.81
CA ALA A 39 -0.18 10.31 4.82
C ALA A 39 -1.36 10.38 5.78
N ARG A 40 -1.10 10.78 7.03
CA ARG A 40 -2.14 10.99 8.05
C ARG A 40 -2.72 12.39 7.94
N ILE A 41 -4.04 12.54 8.06
CA ILE A 41 -4.69 13.85 8.07
C ILE A 41 -4.59 14.46 9.47
N ASN A 42 -4.11 15.69 9.57
CA ASN A 42 -3.93 16.34 10.89
C ASN A 42 -5.21 16.98 11.45
N PHE A 43 -6.06 17.58 10.61
CA PHE A 43 -7.21 18.37 11.07
C PHE A 43 -8.43 18.21 10.16
N GLY A 44 -9.62 18.21 10.78
CA GLY A 44 -10.92 18.43 10.15
C GLY A 44 -11.69 17.19 9.72
N ILE A 45 -11.04 16.04 9.57
CA ILE A 45 -11.71 14.79 9.21
C ILE A 45 -11.35 13.76 10.28
N VAL A 46 -12.36 13.23 10.97
CA VAL A 46 -12.21 12.05 11.82
C VAL A 46 -12.24 10.84 10.87
N GLY A 47 -11.07 10.46 10.36
CA GLY A 47 -10.95 9.39 9.39
C GLY A 47 -9.59 9.33 8.70
N GLY A 48 -9.24 8.12 8.25
CA GLY A 48 -7.96 7.81 7.63
C GLY A 48 -7.04 6.98 8.52
N ASN A 49 -5.79 6.82 8.09
CA ASN A 49 -4.79 6.05 8.83
C ASN A 49 -4.21 6.89 9.97
N GLU A 50 -4.78 6.74 11.17
CA GLU A 50 -4.27 7.37 12.41
C GLU A 50 -3.20 6.54 13.12
N VAL A 51 -3.07 5.26 12.74
CA VAL A 51 -2.12 4.30 13.31
C VAL A 51 -0.93 4.07 12.40
N SER A 52 0.17 3.57 12.98
CA SER A 52 1.29 3.08 12.19
C SER A 52 0.86 1.91 11.30
N ILE A 53 1.22 1.99 10.03
CA ILE A 53 1.00 0.96 9.03
C ILE A 53 2.27 0.13 8.85
N ILE A 54 2.21 -1.01 8.16
CA ILE A 54 3.44 -1.72 7.80
C ILE A 54 4.26 -0.98 6.75
N LYS A 55 5.57 -1.21 6.76
CA LYS A 55 6.48 -0.67 5.75
C LYS A 55 6.39 -1.41 4.40
N GLY A 56 6.04 -2.69 4.40
CA GLY A 56 5.80 -3.48 3.19
C GLY A 56 4.45 -3.21 2.52
N SER A 57 4.12 -4.01 1.51
CA SER A 57 2.82 -3.95 0.83
C SER A 57 1.68 -4.38 1.76
N MET A 58 0.74 -3.45 2.04
CA MET A 58 -0.45 -3.72 2.85
C MET A 58 -1.36 -4.78 2.21
N VAL A 59 -1.42 -4.81 0.88
CA VAL A 59 -2.23 -5.79 0.14
C VAL A 59 -1.72 -7.20 0.38
N ASP A 60 -0.40 -7.40 0.28
CA ASP A 60 0.19 -8.73 0.48
C ASP A 60 0.07 -9.19 1.93
N LEU A 61 0.19 -8.29 2.90
CA LEU A 61 -0.07 -8.60 4.30
C LEU A 61 -1.51 -9.08 4.50
N GLU A 62 -2.50 -8.33 4.01
CA GLU A 62 -3.91 -8.71 4.16
C GLU A 62 -4.24 -10.03 3.45
N SER A 63 -3.65 -10.26 2.27
CA SER A 63 -3.78 -11.54 1.57
C SER A 63 -3.18 -12.71 2.36
N ASP A 64 -2.05 -12.50 3.04
CA ASP A 64 -1.43 -13.52 3.89
C ASP A 64 -2.22 -13.78 5.18
N LEU A 65 -2.72 -12.72 5.82
CA LEU A 65 -3.59 -12.81 6.99
C LEU A 65 -4.93 -13.50 6.66
N LYS A 66 -5.47 -13.29 5.46
CA LYS A 66 -6.62 -14.03 4.93
C LYS A 66 -6.27 -15.47 4.50
N GLY A 67 -4.99 -15.85 4.51
CA GLY A 67 -4.53 -17.19 4.15
C GLY A 67 -4.56 -17.50 2.65
N GLN A 68 -4.71 -16.50 1.78
CA GLN A 68 -4.79 -16.69 0.33
C GLN A 68 -3.44 -17.09 -0.29
N THR A 69 -2.35 -16.70 0.36
CA THR A 69 -0.96 -17.01 -0.03
C THR A 69 -0.57 -18.46 0.28
N ARG A 70 -1.39 -19.19 1.04
CA ARG A 70 -1.09 -20.55 1.51
C ARG A 70 -1.50 -21.57 0.46
N LEU A 71 -0.57 -22.43 0.06
CA LEU A 71 -0.84 -23.49 -0.90
C LEU A 71 -1.63 -24.63 -0.23
N GLN A 72 -2.74 -25.05 -0.83
CA GLN A 72 -3.48 -26.24 -0.41
C GLN A 72 -2.81 -27.51 -0.96
N SER A 73 -1.66 -27.87 -0.40
CA SER A 73 -0.98 -29.13 -0.76
C SER A 73 -0.82 -30.06 0.44
N LYS A 74 -0.73 -31.35 0.16
CA LYS A 74 -0.45 -32.39 1.17
C LYS A 74 1.05 -32.55 1.45
N CYS A 75 1.93 -31.94 0.65
CA CYS A 75 3.38 -32.04 0.82
C CYS A 75 3.81 -31.26 2.09
N PRO A 76 4.47 -31.91 3.07
CA PRO A 76 4.84 -31.26 4.34
C PRO A 76 5.68 -29.98 4.17
N GLN A 77 6.54 -29.93 3.14
CA GLN A 77 7.42 -28.79 2.85
C GLN A 77 6.67 -27.52 2.40
N LEU A 78 5.46 -27.70 1.85
CA LEU A 78 4.62 -26.65 1.29
C LEU A 78 3.45 -26.29 2.22
N GLN A 79 3.29 -27.02 3.33
CA GLN A 79 2.33 -26.64 4.35
C GLN A 79 2.75 -25.32 4.99
N TYR A 80 1.75 -24.56 5.44
CA TYR A 80 1.98 -23.33 6.16
C TYR A 80 2.69 -23.62 7.48
N LEU A 81 3.88 -23.05 7.65
CA LEU A 81 4.61 -23.05 8.89
C LEU A 81 4.57 -21.63 9.44
N ASN A 82 4.02 -21.47 10.65
CA ASN A 82 4.07 -20.20 11.34
C ASN A 82 5.54 -19.86 11.62
N GLN A 83 6.00 -18.69 11.19
CA GLN A 83 7.38 -18.23 11.42
C GLN A 83 7.71 -18.11 12.91
N CYS A 84 6.69 -17.96 13.74
CA CYS A 84 6.81 -17.98 15.19
C CYS A 84 7.27 -19.32 15.77
N SER A 85 7.08 -20.42 15.03
CA SER A 85 7.61 -21.73 15.43
C SER A 85 9.14 -21.77 15.42
N SER A 86 9.79 -20.93 14.61
CA SER A 86 11.26 -20.82 14.55
C SER A 86 11.84 -19.84 15.58
N SER A 87 11.02 -18.94 16.15
CA SER A 87 11.46 -17.90 17.10
C SER A 87 11.46 -18.35 18.56
N GLY A 88 11.03 -19.59 18.87
CA GLY A 88 11.06 -20.17 20.22
C GLY A 88 10.03 -19.62 21.22
N ASN A 89 9.43 -18.46 20.98
CA ASN A 89 8.38 -17.88 21.83
C ASN A 89 7.06 -17.75 21.05
N MET A 90 6.19 -18.76 21.16
CA MET A 90 4.90 -18.79 20.45
C MET A 90 3.90 -17.73 20.95
N THR A 91 4.04 -17.27 22.19
CA THR A 91 3.04 -16.42 22.86
C THR A 91 3.19 -14.94 22.49
N ASN A 92 4.43 -14.46 22.35
CA ASN A 92 4.73 -13.04 22.09
C ASN A 92 5.41 -12.82 20.73
N CYS A 93 5.25 -13.76 19.79
CA CYS A 93 5.91 -13.65 18.51
C CYS A 93 5.29 -12.55 17.65
N GLN A 94 6.14 -11.59 17.28
CA GLN A 94 5.85 -10.58 16.26
C GLN A 94 6.96 -10.65 15.21
N PRO A 95 6.77 -11.44 14.14
CA PRO A 95 7.78 -11.55 13.09
C PRO A 95 7.90 -10.20 12.38
N GLN A 96 9.12 -9.68 12.24
CA GLN A 96 9.40 -8.42 11.53
C GLN A 96 9.32 -8.56 10.00
N GLN A 97 9.32 -9.79 9.51
CA GLN A 97 9.30 -10.08 8.08
C GLN A 97 8.45 -11.31 7.83
N ILE A 98 7.55 -11.24 6.85
CA ILE A 98 6.77 -12.39 6.38
C ILE A 98 7.29 -12.80 5.00
N VAL A 99 7.71 -14.06 4.85
CA VAL A 99 8.18 -14.60 3.57
C VAL A 99 7.06 -15.40 2.91
N ILE A 100 6.53 -14.87 1.80
CA ILE A 100 5.63 -15.59 0.90
C ILE A 100 6.49 -16.40 -0.07
N LYS A 101 6.38 -17.73 0.00
CA LYS A 101 7.10 -18.63 -0.90
C LYS A 101 6.55 -18.50 -2.32
N GLY A 102 7.44 -18.38 -3.29
CA GLY A 102 7.07 -18.42 -4.70
C GLY A 102 6.54 -19.79 -5.10
N ASN A 103 5.63 -19.81 -6.06
CA ASN A 103 5.14 -21.02 -6.73
C ASN A 103 5.22 -20.80 -8.26
N PRO A 104 4.93 -21.81 -9.10
CA PRO A 104 4.99 -21.64 -10.55
C PRO A 104 4.07 -20.56 -11.13
N SER A 105 3.08 -20.09 -10.36
CA SER A 105 2.10 -19.08 -10.76
C SER A 105 2.32 -17.71 -10.11
N ASN A 106 3.11 -17.63 -9.03
CA ASN A 106 3.30 -16.44 -8.22
C ASN A 106 4.78 -16.28 -7.83
N MET A 107 5.28 -15.06 -7.94
CA MET A 107 6.64 -14.73 -7.49
C MET A 107 6.71 -14.71 -5.95
N GLY A 108 7.81 -15.23 -5.41
CA GLY A 108 8.09 -15.14 -3.98
C GLY A 108 8.39 -13.70 -3.58
N ARG A 109 7.91 -13.30 -2.40
CA ARG A 109 8.01 -11.92 -1.91
C ARG A 109 8.17 -11.88 -0.40
N VAL A 110 8.92 -10.89 0.08
CA VAL A 110 9.18 -10.67 1.50
C VAL A 110 8.51 -9.37 1.91
N ILE A 111 7.62 -9.45 2.90
CA ILE A 111 6.88 -8.32 3.44
C ILE A 111 7.56 -7.88 4.74
N ASP A 112 7.97 -6.63 4.81
CA ASP A 112 8.44 -6.00 6.05
C ASP A 112 7.23 -5.55 6.88
N THR A 113 7.04 -6.14 8.06
CA THR A 113 5.92 -5.85 8.96
C THR A 113 6.24 -4.78 9.99
N THR A 114 7.43 -4.17 9.92
CA THR A 114 7.80 -3.11 10.87
C THR A 114 6.81 -1.94 10.78
N PRO A 115 6.31 -1.44 11.94
CA PRO A 115 5.36 -0.35 11.96
C PRO A 115 6.03 0.97 11.56
N MET A 116 5.54 1.57 10.49
CA MET A 116 5.92 2.87 9.97
C MET A 116 4.85 3.92 10.31
N HIS A 117 5.29 5.02 10.93
CA HIS A 117 4.42 6.17 11.18
C HIS A 117 4.29 7.02 9.92
N LEU A 118 3.05 7.40 9.61
CA LEU A 118 2.76 8.24 8.46
C LEU A 118 3.11 9.70 8.72
N LYS A 119 3.63 10.35 7.67
CA LYS A 119 3.82 11.80 7.69
C LYS A 119 2.47 12.50 7.71
N SER A 120 2.40 13.63 8.39
CA SER A 120 1.21 14.47 8.39
C SER A 120 1.02 15.18 7.05
N ALA A 121 -0.18 15.12 6.51
CA ALA A 121 -0.64 15.92 5.38
C ALA A 121 -1.94 16.65 5.73
N GLN A 122 -2.19 17.77 5.06
CA GLN A 122 -3.45 18.51 5.19
C GLN A 122 -4.06 18.66 3.80
N MET A 123 -5.32 18.24 3.67
CA MET A 123 -6.08 18.42 2.43
C MET A 123 -6.57 19.87 2.28
N PHE A 124 -6.91 20.50 3.41
CA PHE A 124 -7.36 21.90 3.46
C PHE A 124 -6.28 22.78 4.10
N ARG A 125 -6.08 23.96 3.52
CA ARG A 125 -5.22 24.98 4.12
C ARG A 125 -6.01 25.76 5.17
N TYR A 126 -5.69 25.55 6.44
CA TYR A 126 -6.26 26.35 7.53
C TYR A 126 -5.52 27.69 7.62
N THR A 127 -6.28 28.79 7.62
CA THR A 127 -5.72 30.12 7.90
C THR A 127 -5.40 30.23 9.39
N PRO A 128 -4.25 30.80 9.78
CA PRO A 128 -3.95 31.00 11.18
C PRO A 128 -4.99 31.93 11.81
N ILE A 129 -5.50 31.55 12.98
CA ILE A 129 -6.37 32.42 13.78
C ILE A 129 -5.46 33.47 14.45
N PRO A 130 -5.74 34.77 14.32
CA PRO A 130 -4.93 35.79 15.00
C PRO A 130 -5.00 35.55 16.50
N LEU A 131 -3.84 35.49 17.16
CA LEU A 131 -3.78 35.40 18.60
C LEU A 131 -4.34 36.70 19.21
N PRO A 132 -5.05 36.64 20.36
CA PRO A 132 -5.43 37.84 21.08
C PRO A 132 -4.18 38.64 21.46
N GLN A 133 -4.31 39.95 21.51
CA GLN A 133 -3.23 40.81 21.99
C GLN A 133 -2.84 40.37 23.42
N GLY A 134 -1.54 40.28 23.69
CA GLY A 134 -1.04 39.90 25.01
C GLY A 134 -1.58 40.83 26.10
N ILE A 135 -1.98 40.27 27.24
CA ILE A 135 -2.45 41.04 28.39
C ILE A 135 -1.33 41.99 28.81
N GLN A 136 -1.55 43.30 28.69
CA GLN A 136 -0.63 44.29 29.25
C GLN A 136 -0.84 44.31 30.76
N MET A 137 0.10 43.69 31.49
CA MET A 137 0.11 43.77 32.95
C MET A 137 0.33 45.24 33.36
N PRO A 138 -0.49 45.79 34.28
CA PRO A 138 -0.24 47.13 34.80
C PRO A 138 1.14 47.15 35.45
N ARG A 139 1.98 48.11 35.07
CA ARG A 139 3.25 48.34 35.76
C ARG A 139 2.92 48.82 37.17
N CYS A 140 3.42 48.12 38.19
CA CYS A 140 3.38 48.62 39.56
C CYS A 140 4.09 49.97 39.59
N ARG A 141 3.39 51.00 40.07
CA ARG A 141 3.87 52.37 40.17
C ARG A 141 4.31 52.67 41.59
#